data_AF-A0A6M0BY38-F1
#
_entry.id   AF-A0A6M0BY38-F1
#
_cell.length_a   1.000
_cell.length_b   1.000
_cell.length_c   1.000
_cell.angle_alpha   90.00
_cell.angle_beta   90.00
_cell.angle_gamma   90.00
#
_symmetry.space_group_name_H-M   'P 1'
#
loop_
_entity.id
_entity.type
_entity.pdbx_description
1 polymer ?
#
loop_
_entity_poly.entity_id
_entity_poly.type
_entity_poly.pdbx_seq_one_letter_code
_entity_poly.pdbx_strand_id
1 'polypeptide(L)'
;MSSRYLFTSESVTEGHPDKICDQISDTIIDALLTQDPQSRVAAEVVVNTGLVLITGEITTKAQVNYIELARKKIADIGYVYAENGFSADSCSVLVALDEQSADIAQGVDKAQETREQLSDEELDAVGAGDQGLMFGFACNETPELMPLPISLAHRVCRQLAAVRKTGQLSYLRPDGKSQVTIAYEDGRPVGIDTILISTQHAATIGEITELSEIQAKIKEDLWKYVVEPIFADIEIKPDA
;
A
#
# COMPACT_ATOMS: atom_id res chain seq x y z
N MET A 1 -33.61 12.06 -18.24
CA MET A 1 -33.55 11.94 -16.77
C MET A 1 -32.08 12.06 -16.41
N SER A 2 -31.73 12.88 -15.41
CA SER A 2 -30.35 12.93 -14.92
C SER A 2 -30.00 11.57 -14.27
N SER A 3 -28.81 11.05 -14.56
CA SER A 3 -28.32 9.81 -13.97
C SER A 3 -27.70 10.11 -12.62
N ARG A 4 -28.25 9.54 -11.54
CA ARG A 4 -27.72 9.68 -10.19
C ARG A 4 -27.34 8.33 -9.64
N TYR A 5 -26.14 8.25 -9.05
CA TYR A 5 -25.64 7.03 -8.44
C TYR A 5 -24.65 7.34 -7.31
N LEU A 6 -24.46 6.36 -6.43
CA LEU A 6 -23.40 6.38 -5.43
C LEU A 6 -22.25 5.50 -5.92
N PHE A 7 -21.03 5.97 -5.74
CA PHE A 7 -19.82 5.20 -6.05
C PHE A 7 -18.89 5.19 -4.85
N THR A 8 -18.36 4.02 -4.53
CA THR A 8 -17.54 3.79 -3.33
C THR A 8 -16.16 3.29 -3.71
N SER A 9 -15.14 3.76 -3.02
CA SER A 9 -13.80 3.17 -3.05
C SER A 9 -13.21 3.13 -1.66
N GLU A 10 -12.23 2.27 -1.46
CA GLU A 10 -11.60 2.03 -0.17
C GLU A 10 -10.06 2.05 -0.28
N SER A 11 -9.42 2.19 0.87
CA SER A 11 -7.98 2.10 1.00
C SER A 11 -7.59 1.55 2.36
N VAL A 12 -6.33 1.14 2.47
CA VAL A 12 -5.73 0.67 3.71
C VAL A 12 -4.39 1.37 3.94
N THR A 13 -4.01 1.51 5.20
CA THR A 13 -2.75 2.14 5.61
C THR A 13 -1.56 1.23 5.32
N GLU A 14 -0.35 1.80 5.41
CA GLU A 14 0.92 1.07 5.38
C GLU A 14 1.05 -0.02 6.47
N GLY A 15 0.22 0.00 7.51
CA GLY A 15 0.21 -1.02 8.56
C GLY A 15 -0.71 -2.20 8.29
N HIS A 16 -1.52 -2.17 7.23
CA HIS A 16 -2.36 -3.33 6.88
C HIS A 16 -1.48 -4.53 6.50
N PRO A 17 -1.75 -5.76 6.96
CA PRO A 17 -0.88 -6.91 6.72
C PRO A 17 -0.53 -7.12 5.24
N ASP A 18 -1.50 -7.02 4.35
CA ASP A 18 -1.24 -7.14 2.90
C ASP A 18 -0.30 -6.03 2.39
N LYS A 19 -0.43 -4.81 2.92
CA LYS A 19 0.50 -3.70 2.58
C LYS A 19 1.84 -3.82 3.25
N ILE A 20 1.96 -4.55 4.36
CA ILE A 20 3.27 -4.92 4.92
C ILE A 20 3.97 -5.87 3.94
N CYS A 21 3.27 -6.86 3.38
CA CYS A 21 3.82 -7.75 2.37
C CYS A 21 4.33 -6.97 1.16
N ASP A 22 3.48 -6.14 0.54
CA ASP A 22 3.85 -5.31 -0.63
C ASP A 22 5.11 -4.48 -0.33
N GLN A 23 5.14 -3.80 0.82
CA GLN A 23 6.27 -2.94 1.17
C GLN A 23 7.57 -3.70 1.43
N ILE A 24 7.51 -4.90 2.01
CA ILE A 24 8.71 -5.73 2.20
C ILE A 24 9.21 -6.23 0.84
N SER A 25 8.31 -6.72 -0.03
CA SER A 25 8.64 -7.13 -1.40
C SER A 25 9.33 -6.00 -2.16
N ASP A 26 8.75 -4.80 -2.18
CA ASP A 26 9.35 -3.63 -2.86
C ASP A 26 10.67 -3.18 -2.22
N THR A 27 10.82 -3.32 -0.89
CA THR A 27 12.10 -3.01 -0.23
C THR A 27 13.22 -3.94 -0.69
N ILE A 28 12.90 -5.21 -0.96
CA ILE A 28 13.85 -6.18 -1.50
C ILE A 28 14.21 -5.79 -2.94
N ILE A 29 13.22 -5.46 -3.77
CA ILE A 29 13.44 -4.98 -5.15
C ILE A 29 14.36 -3.75 -5.16
N ASP A 30 14.06 -2.74 -4.34
CA ASP A 30 14.85 -1.51 -4.24
C ASP A 30 16.31 -1.80 -3.84
N ALA A 31 16.51 -2.64 -2.82
CA ALA A 31 17.85 -2.97 -2.33
C ALA A 31 18.70 -3.71 -3.37
N LEU A 32 18.07 -4.62 -4.12
CA LEU A 32 18.72 -5.38 -5.18
C LEU A 32 19.04 -4.49 -6.38
N LEU A 33 18.07 -3.72 -6.89
CA LEU A 33 18.27 -2.83 -8.04
C LEU A 33 19.26 -1.70 -7.76
N THR A 34 19.39 -1.27 -6.50
CA THR A 34 20.41 -0.29 -6.09
C THR A 34 21.83 -0.80 -6.28
N GLN A 35 22.08 -2.10 -6.03
CA GLN A 35 23.42 -2.70 -6.14
C GLN A 35 23.66 -3.34 -7.52
N ASP A 36 22.62 -3.96 -8.09
CA ASP A 36 22.65 -4.61 -9.39
C ASP A 36 21.38 -4.24 -10.18
N PRO A 37 21.45 -3.22 -11.06
CA PRO A 37 20.33 -2.78 -11.88
C PRO A 37 19.78 -3.83 -12.84
N GLN A 38 20.50 -4.95 -13.06
CA GLN A 38 20.04 -6.08 -13.88
C GLN A 38 19.36 -7.18 -13.07
N SER A 39 19.13 -6.97 -11.77
CA SER A 39 18.44 -7.93 -10.92
C SER A 39 17.05 -8.26 -11.45
N ARG A 40 16.71 -9.54 -11.44
CA ARG A 40 15.35 -10.06 -11.69
C ARG A 40 14.78 -10.52 -10.38
N VAL A 41 13.62 -9.97 -10.02
CA VAL A 41 13.07 -10.12 -8.68
C VAL A 41 11.59 -10.42 -8.78
N ALA A 42 11.21 -11.62 -8.33
CA ALA A 42 9.85 -12.02 -8.02
C ALA A 42 9.80 -12.38 -6.53
N ALA A 43 9.80 -11.36 -5.67
CA ALA A 43 9.83 -11.53 -4.23
C ALA A 43 8.41 -11.46 -3.65
N GLU A 44 7.94 -12.59 -3.15
CA GLU A 44 6.64 -12.75 -2.51
C GLU A 44 6.80 -12.76 -0.99
N VAL A 45 5.86 -12.13 -0.29
CA VAL A 45 5.89 -12.04 1.18
C VAL A 45 4.56 -12.47 1.76
N VAL A 46 4.62 -13.32 2.78
CA VAL A 46 3.47 -13.73 3.58
C VAL A 46 3.73 -13.35 5.03
N VAL A 47 2.78 -12.68 5.66
CA VAL A 47 2.85 -12.31 7.09
C VAL A 47 1.73 -12.97 7.89
N ASN A 48 2.04 -13.31 9.14
CA ASN A 48 1.08 -13.76 10.16
C ASN A 48 1.64 -13.38 11.54
N THR A 49 0.90 -13.67 12.61
CA THR A 49 1.33 -13.53 14.01
C THR A 49 2.71 -14.17 14.22
N GLY A 50 3.71 -13.33 14.49
CA GLY A 50 5.08 -13.74 14.74
C GLY A 50 5.85 -14.31 13.54
N LEU A 51 5.33 -14.23 12.31
CA LEU A 51 5.96 -14.81 11.12
C LEU A 51 5.98 -13.84 9.93
N VAL A 52 7.13 -13.78 9.28
CA VAL A 52 7.34 -13.25 7.93
C VAL A 52 8.00 -14.35 7.11
N LEU A 53 7.39 -14.76 6.01
CA LEU A 53 7.98 -15.65 5.02
C LEU A 53 8.26 -14.85 3.76
N ILE A 54 9.53 -14.81 3.35
CA ILE A 54 9.99 -14.25 2.08
C ILE A 54 10.26 -15.43 1.14
N THR A 55 9.60 -15.46 -0.01
CA THR A 55 9.64 -16.58 -0.96
C THR A 55 9.61 -16.07 -2.41
N GLY A 56 9.86 -16.95 -3.39
CA GLY A 56 9.84 -16.61 -4.82
C GLY A 56 11.22 -16.74 -5.46
N GLU A 57 11.42 -16.09 -6.61
CA GLU A 57 12.63 -16.25 -7.42
C GLU A 57 13.42 -14.94 -7.57
N ILE A 58 14.73 -15.01 -7.30
CA ILE A 58 15.63 -13.86 -7.43
C ILE A 58 16.91 -14.26 -8.17
N THR A 59 17.25 -13.50 -9.22
CA THR A 59 18.53 -13.60 -9.92
C THR A 59 19.23 -12.25 -9.85
N THR A 60 20.36 -12.18 -9.14
CA THR A 60 21.07 -10.93 -8.84
C THR A 60 22.53 -11.18 -8.48
N LYS A 61 23.39 -10.19 -8.69
CA LYS A 61 24.76 -10.12 -8.16
C LYS A 61 24.86 -9.36 -6.84
N ALA A 62 23.78 -8.69 -6.43
CA ALA A 62 23.72 -7.92 -5.20
C ALA A 62 23.89 -8.81 -3.97
N GLN A 63 24.43 -8.24 -2.90
CA GLN A 63 24.58 -8.90 -1.61
C GLN A 63 23.76 -8.13 -0.59
N VAL A 64 22.59 -8.68 -0.23
CA VAL A 64 21.64 -8.05 0.68
C VAL A 64 21.26 -8.98 1.82
N ASN A 65 20.96 -8.41 2.98
CA ASN A 65 20.44 -9.13 4.12
C ASN A 65 18.91 -9.02 4.16
N TYR A 66 18.20 -9.98 3.56
CA TYR A 66 16.73 -9.98 3.47
C TYR A 66 16.04 -9.88 4.83
N ILE A 67 16.61 -10.52 5.86
CA ILE A 67 16.06 -10.49 7.22
C ILE A 67 16.13 -9.09 7.80
N GLU A 68 17.27 -8.42 7.66
CA GLU A 68 17.45 -7.06 8.16
C GLU A 68 16.57 -6.05 7.40
N LEU A 69 16.43 -6.20 6.08
CA LEU A 69 15.53 -5.37 5.27
C LEU A 69 14.09 -5.49 5.75
N ALA A 70 13.59 -6.72 5.94
CA ALA A 70 12.24 -6.95 6.42
C ALA A 70 12.03 -6.35 7.82
N ARG A 71 12.93 -6.60 8.77
CA ARG A 71 12.84 -6.05 10.13
C ARG A 71 12.85 -4.52 10.14
N LYS A 72 13.75 -3.90 9.37
CA LYS A 72 13.81 -2.44 9.23
C LYS A 72 12.50 -1.90 8.68
N LYS A 73 11.95 -2.51 7.62
CA LYS A 73 10.68 -2.07 7.05
C LYS A 73 9.52 -2.19 8.04
N ILE A 74 9.44 -3.28 8.79
CA ILE A 74 8.42 -3.49 9.84
C ILE A 74 8.53 -2.41 10.93
N ALA A 75 9.76 -2.06 11.33
CA ALA A 75 10.02 -0.99 12.29
C ALA A 75 9.60 0.40 11.74
N ASP A 76 9.94 0.70 10.49
CA ASP A 76 9.57 1.95 9.81
C ASP A 76 8.05 2.14 9.69
N ILE A 77 7.31 1.03 9.50
CA ILE A 77 5.84 1.02 9.52
C ILE A 77 5.31 1.32 10.94
N GLY A 78 6.02 0.87 11.98
CA GLY A 78 5.72 1.18 13.38
C GLY A 78 5.36 -0.04 14.24
N TYR A 79 5.59 -1.26 13.74
CA TYR A 79 5.42 -2.49 14.53
C TYR A 79 6.67 -2.77 15.38
N VAL A 80 6.89 -1.94 16.40
CA VAL A 80 8.07 -2.00 17.28
C VAL A 80 7.77 -2.56 18.67
N TYR A 81 6.51 -2.87 18.98
CA TYR A 81 6.09 -3.43 20.26
C TYR A 81 5.36 -4.76 20.05
N ALA A 82 5.73 -5.79 20.82
CA ALA A 82 5.14 -7.13 20.71
C ALA A 82 3.72 -7.25 21.30
N GLU A 83 3.05 -6.15 21.63
CA GLU A 83 1.71 -6.14 22.25
C GLU A 83 0.66 -6.87 21.41
N ASN A 84 0.84 -6.91 20.08
CA ASN A 84 -0.11 -7.51 19.12
C ASN A 84 0.43 -8.78 18.45
N GLY A 85 1.50 -9.40 18.98
CA GLY A 85 2.09 -10.62 18.43
C GLY A 85 2.88 -10.46 17.11
N PHE A 86 2.95 -9.25 16.55
CA PHE A 86 3.79 -8.92 15.39
C PHE A 86 4.67 -7.71 15.69
N SER A 87 5.98 -7.88 15.63
CA SER A 87 6.96 -6.83 15.89
C SER A 87 8.27 -7.12 15.17
N ALA A 88 8.95 -6.06 14.71
CA ALA A 88 10.24 -6.09 14.03
C ALA A 88 11.31 -6.87 14.81
N ASP A 89 11.24 -6.86 16.14
CA ASP A 89 12.29 -7.44 16.99
C ASP A 89 12.00 -8.89 17.38
N SER A 90 10.72 -9.30 17.35
CA SER A 90 10.29 -10.61 17.86
C SER A 90 9.75 -11.55 16.79
N CYS A 91 9.42 -11.07 15.58
CA CYS A 91 8.94 -11.95 14.52
C CYS A 91 10.04 -12.88 14.01
N SER A 92 9.67 -14.11 13.68
CA SER A 92 10.49 -15.00 12.86
C SER A 92 10.48 -14.52 11.42
N VAL A 93 11.64 -14.46 10.78
CA VAL A 93 11.77 -14.17 9.35
C VAL A 93 12.38 -15.39 8.68
N LEU A 94 11.58 -16.05 7.84
CA LEU A 94 12.00 -17.21 7.04
C LEU A 94 12.26 -16.75 5.61
N VAL A 95 13.34 -17.25 5.03
CA VAL A 95 13.73 -16.95 3.64
C VAL A 95 13.78 -18.27 2.88
N ALA A 96 12.97 -18.38 1.84
CA ALA A 96 12.85 -19.54 0.97
C ALA A 96 12.85 -19.07 -0.49
N LEU A 97 14.01 -18.60 -0.94
CA LEU A 97 14.22 -18.02 -2.27
C LEU A 97 14.96 -19.02 -3.16
N ASP A 98 14.52 -19.12 -4.41
CA ASP A 98 15.21 -19.86 -5.48
C ASP A 98 15.76 -18.89 -6.54
N GLU A 99 16.64 -19.39 -7.40
CA GLU A 99 17.02 -18.65 -8.62
C GLU A 99 15.92 -18.80 -9.69
N GLN A 100 15.76 -17.80 -10.56
CA GLN A 100 14.79 -17.86 -11.66
C GLN A 100 15.05 -19.08 -12.56
N SER A 101 13.97 -19.76 -12.99
CA SER A 101 14.05 -20.89 -13.92
C SER A 101 14.73 -20.49 -15.23
N ALA A 102 15.67 -21.34 -15.69
CA ALA A 102 16.37 -21.16 -16.96
C ALA A 102 15.43 -21.11 -18.18
N ASP A 103 14.27 -21.78 -18.11
CA ASP A 103 13.28 -21.79 -19.19
C ASP A 103 12.57 -20.43 -19.33
N ILE A 104 12.29 -19.76 -18.19
CA ILE A 104 11.72 -18.41 -18.16
C ILE A 104 12.76 -17.40 -18.62
N ALA A 105 14.01 -17.53 -18.16
CA ALA A 105 15.10 -16.64 -18.57
C ALA A 105 15.28 -16.63 -20.10
N GLN A 106 15.21 -17.80 -20.76
CA GLN A 106 15.32 -17.87 -22.23
C GLN A 106 14.21 -17.16 -22.99
N GLY A 107 12.98 -17.13 -22.44
CA GLY A 107 11.84 -16.45 -23.04
C GLY A 107 11.90 -14.93 -22.94
N VAL A 108 12.51 -14.41 -21.87
CA VAL A 108 12.67 -12.97 -21.61
C VAL A 108 13.93 -12.40 -22.25
N ASP A 109 15.05 -13.13 -22.19
CA ASP A 109 16.35 -12.68 -22.68
C ASP A 109 16.37 -12.43 -24.19
N LYS A 110 15.51 -13.14 -24.92
CA LYS A 110 15.35 -12.99 -26.37
C LYS A 110 13.88 -13.05 -26.71
N ALA A 111 13.32 -11.92 -27.14
CA ALA A 111 11.96 -11.85 -27.62
C ALA A 111 11.70 -12.84 -28.77
N GLN A 112 10.43 -13.11 -29.06
CA GLN A 112 10.06 -13.99 -30.17
C GLN A 112 10.56 -13.44 -31.51
N GLU A 113 10.49 -12.13 -31.68
CA GLU A 113 10.92 -11.36 -32.83
C GLU A 113 12.41 -11.58 -33.13
N THR A 114 13.25 -11.57 -32.09
CA THR A 114 14.68 -11.88 -32.22
C THR A 114 14.93 -13.36 -32.49
N ARG A 115 14.16 -14.26 -31.86
CA ARG A 115 14.32 -15.72 -32.04
C ARG A 115 13.92 -16.19 -33.44
N GLU A 116 12.91 -15.56 -34.02
CA GLU A 116 12.37 -15.86 -35.35
C GLU A 116 12.99 -14.99 -36.47
N GLN A 117 13.99 -14.14 -36.14
CA GLN A 117 14.67 -13.24 -37.08
C GLN A 117 13.70 -12.29 -37.81
N LEU A 118 12.69 -11.79 -37.09
CA LEU A 118 11.67 -10.88 -37.60
C LEU A 118 12.05 -9.40 -37.40
N SER A 119 12.85 -9.10 -36.37
CA SER A 119 13.34 -7.74 -36.05
C SER A 119 14.72 -7.81 -35.38
N ASP A 120 15.57 -6.83 -35.71
CA ASP A 120 16.87 -6.57 -35.09
C ASP A 120 16.86 -5.23 -34.30
N GLU A 121 15.69 -4.61 -34.10
CA GLU A 121 15.57 -3.37 -33.35
C GLU A 121 15.80 -3.59 -31.85
N GLU A 122 16.54 -2.67 -31.22
CA GLU A 122 16.89 -2.77 -29.80
C GLU A 122 15.66 -2.84 -28.88
N LEU A 123 14.58 -2.14 -29.24
CA LEU A 123 13.33 -2.13 -28.46
C LEU A 123 12.55 -3.45 -28.55
N ASP A 124 12.80 -4.25 -29.59
CA ASP A 124 12.16 -5.56 -29.79
C ASP A 124 12.99 -6.70 -29.19
N ALA A 125 14.15 -6.40 -28.57
CA ALA A 125 15.07 -7.42 -28.07
C ALA A 125 14.51 -8.21 -26.86
N VAL A 126 13.63 -7.58 -26.06
CA VAL A 126 13.11 -8.14 -24.81
C VAL A 126 11.63 -8.46 -24.93
N GLY A 127 11.29 -9.73 -24.69
CA GLY A 127 9.91 -10.19 -24.70
C GLY A 127 9.19 -9.93 -23.37
N ALA A 128 7.86 -10.02 -23.37
CA ALA A 128 7.09 -10.04 -22.13
C ALA A 128 7.45 -11.27 -21.29
N GLY A 129 7.58 -11.08 -19.97
CA GLY A 129 7.88 -12.18 -19.03
C GLY A 129 6.72 -13.13 -18.76
N ASP A 130 5.49 -12.68 -19.01
CA ASP A 130 4.28 -13.47 -18.94
C ASP A 130 3.21 -12.87 -19.87
N GLN A 131 2.15 -13.63 -20.15
CA GLN A 131 0.95 -13.11 -20.79
C GLN A 131 0.23 -12.11 -19.88
N GLY A 132 -0.35 -11.05 -20.45
CA GLY A 132 -1.00 -10.03 -19.63
C GLY A 132 -1.97 -9.12 -20.39
N LEU A 133 -2.80 -8.41 -19.61
CA LEU A 133 -3.72 -7.37 -20.06
C LEU A 133 -3.61 -6.18 -19.10
N MET A 134 -3.44 -4.98 -19.64
CA MET A 134 -3.20 -3.77 -18.86
C MET A 134 -4.26 -2.71 -19.18
N PHE A 135 -4.74 -2.00 -18.16
CA PHE A 135 -5.64 -0.86 -18.29
C PHE A 135 -5.00 0.37 -17.66
N GLY A 136 -4.94 1.47 -18.40
CA GLY A 136 -4.65 2.80 -17.88
C GLY A 136 -5.93 3.61 -17.76
N PHE A 137 -6.07 4.37 -16.68
CA PHE A 137 -7.21 5.25 -16.46
C PHE A 137 -6.76 6.63 -15.96
N ALA A 138 -7.45 7.68 -16.41
CA ALA A 138 -7.32 9.04 -15.90
C ALA A 138 -8.65 9.78 -16.06
N CYS A 139 -8.96 10.67 -15.12
CA CYS A 139 -10.08 11.60 -15.23
C CYS A 139 -9.71 12.95 -14.60
N ASN A 140 -10.50 14.00 -14.83
CA ASN A 140 -10.21 15.35 -14.35
C ASN A 140 -10.97 15.71 -13.05
N GLU A 141 -11.40 14.71 -12.27
CA GLU A 141 -12.12 14.93 -11.02
C GLU A 141 -11.21 15.47 -9.90
N THR A 142 -9.90 15.22 -9.98
CA THR A 142 -8.90 15.64 -8.99
C THR A 142 -7.65 16.21 -9.68
N PRO A 143 -6.82 17.02 -8.99
CA PRO A 143 -5.58 17.56 -9.53
C PRO A 143 -4.57 16.48 -9.98
N GLU A 144 -4.57 15.33 -9.30
CA GLU A 144 -3.72 14.17 -9.62
C GLU A 144 -4.27 13.29 -10.77
N LEU A 145 -5.34 13.72 -11.43
CA LEU A 145 -6.01 13.04 -12.54
C LEU A 145 -6.59 11.65 -12.20
N MET A 146 -7.02 11.47 -10.95
CA MET A 146 -7.61 10.23 -10.43
C MET A 146 -9.10 10.40 -10.06
N PRO A 147 -9.89 9.30 -10.03
CA PRO A 147 -11.25 9.35 -9.51
C PRO A 147 -11.28 9.87 -8.07
N LEU A 148 -12.23 10.75 -7.77
CA LEU A 148 -12.33 11.36 -6.44
C LEU A 148 -12.48 10.33 -5.29
N PRO A 149 -13.27 9.23 -5.40
CA PRO A 149 -13.45 8.26 -4.32
C PRO A 149 -12.14 7.62 -3.86
N ILE A 150 -11.32 7.12 -4.79
CA ILE A 150 -10.06 6.45 -4.45
C ILE A 150 -8.98 7.45 -4.02
N SER A 151 -8.96 8.65 -4.62
CA SER A 151 -8.07 9.73 -4.17
C SER A 151 -8.33 10.08 -2.71
N LEU A 152 -9.59 10.28 -2.31
CA LEU A 152 -9.94 10.59 -0.93
C LEU A 152 -9.63 9.44 0.03
N ALA A 153 -9.96 8.19 -0.32
CA ALA A 153 -9.62 7.03 0.51
C ALA A 153 -8.10 6.92 0.76
N HIS A 154 -7.28 7.11 -0.28
CA HIS A 154 -5.82 7.15 -0.12
C HIS A 154 -5.36 8.33 0.75
N ARG A 155 -5.95 9.52 0.58
CA ARG A 155 -5.62 10.70 1.39
C ARG A 155 -5.94 10.47 2.88
N VAL A 156 -7.08 9.84 3.20
CA VAL A 156 -7.43 9.44 4.58
C VAL A 156 -6.35 8.52 5.17
N CYS A 157 -6.01 7.42 4.49
CA CYS A 157 -5.02 6.47 4.97
C CYS A 157 -3.61 7.07 5.12
N ARG A 158 -3.21 7.94 4.18
CA ARG A 158 -1.94 8.68 4.27
C ARG A 158 -1.91 9.62 5.47
N GLN A 159 -3.00 10.34 5.71
CA GLN A 159 -3.10 11.27 6.83
C GLN A 159 -3.17 10.54 8.17
N LEU A 160 -3.87 9.40 8.27
CA LEU A 160 -3.83 8.50 9.44
C LEU A 160 -2.39 8.09 9.79
N ALA A 161 -1.62 7.66 8.79
CA ALA A 161 -0.21 7.31 9.00
C ALA A 161 0.63 8.52 9.45
N ALA A 162 0.38 9.70 8.89
CA ALA A 162 1.11 10.92 9.22
C ALA A 162 0.85 11.37 10.67
N VAL A 163 -0.40 11.47 11.10
CA VAL A 163 -0.74 11.92 12.48
C VAL A 163 -0.30 10.92 13.54
N ARG A 164 -0.22 9.63 13.20
CA ARG A 164 0.39 8.59 14.04
C ARG A 164 1.91 8.78 14.13
N LYS A 165 2.62 8.83 12.99
CA LYS A 165 4.09 8.91 12.93
C LYS A 165 4.66 10.19 13.54
N THR A 166 3.91 11.29 13.44
CA THR A 166 4.28 12.57 14.07
C THR A 166 3.99 12.62 15.58
N GLY A 167 3.27 11.61 16.11
CA GLY A 167 2.83 11.58 17.50
C GLY A 167 1.65 12.50 17.82
N GLN A 168 1.08 13.20 16.81
CA GLN A 168 -0.09 14.05 17.00
C GLN A 168 -1.28 13.27 17.58
N LEU A 169 -1.48 12.04 17.09
CA LEU A 169 -2.41 11.06 17.67
C LEU A 169 -1.62 9.82 18.09
N SER A 170 -0.84 9.95 19.17
CA SER A 170 0.10 8.92 19.64
C SER A 170 -0.54 7.60 20.10
N TYR A 171 -1.85 7.58 20.30
CA TYR A 171 -2.61 6.37 20.65
C TYR A 171 -2.95 5.51 19.42
N LEU A 172 -2.79 6.02 18.20
CA LEU A 172 -3.03 5.23 16.99
C LEU A 172 -1.92 4.19 16.79
N ARG A 173 -2.31 3.05 16.24
CA ARG A 173 -1.43 1.94 15.86
C ARG A 173 -1.38 1.84 14.33
N PRO A 174 -0.44 1.05 13.75
CA PRO A 174 -0.17 1.12 12.31
C PRO A 174 -1.34 0.73 11.41
N ASP A 175 -2.18 -0.26 11.77
CA ASP A 175 -3.27 -0.73 10.92
C ASP A 175 -4.46 0.23 10.88
N GLY A 176 -5.08 0.36 9.70
CA GLY A 176 -6.20 1.24 9.45
C GLY A 176 -6.71 1.12 8.03
N LYS A 177 -8.00 1.43 7.87
CA LYS A 177 -8.79 1.31 6.65
C LYS A 177 -9.66 2.55 6.48
N SER A 178 -9.91 2.92 5.24
CA SER A 178 -10.85 3.97 4.89
C SER A 178 -11.74 3.54 3.75
N GLN A 179 -12.96 4.05 3.71
CA GLN A 179 -13.88 3.89 2.61
C GLN A 179 -14.67 5.18 2.43
N VAL A 180 -14.78 5.64 1.18
CA VAL A 180 -15.44 6.90 0.83
C VAL A 180 -16.48 6.63 -0.24
N THR A 181 -17.71 7.06 0.03
CA THR A 181 -18.84 7.02 -0.91
C THR A 181 -19.13 8.43 -1.40
N ILE A 182 -19.17 8.59 -2.72
CA ILE A 182 -19.41 9.86 -3.40
C ILE A 182 -20.73 9.78 -4.15
N ALA A 183 -21.53 10.83 -4.03
CA ALA A 183 -22.72 11.02 -4.86
C ALA A 183 -22.30 11.60 -6.22
N TYR A 184 -22.75 10.95 -7.30
CA TYR A 184 -22.52 11.39 -8.67
C TYR A 184 -23.84 11.80 -9.34
N GLU A 185 -23.77 12.85 -10.16
CA GLU A 185 -24.85 13.28 -11.05
C GLU A 185 -24.28 13.49 -12.46
N ASP A 186 -24.85 12.81 -13.45
CA ASP A 186 -24.43 12.84 -14.86
C ASP A 186 -22.91 12.64 -15.05
N GLY A 187 -22.34 11.72 -14.26
CA GLY A 187 -20.92 11.33 -14.32
C GLY A 187 -19.97 12.30 -13.60
N ARG A 188 -20.48 13.28 -12.85
CA ARG A 188 -19.66 14.22 -12.07
C ARG A 188 -19.88 14.00 -10.57
N PRO A 189 -18.82 14.06 -9.74
CA PRO A 189 -19.00 14.03 -8.29
C PRO A 189 -19.70 15.32 -7.85
N VAL A 190 -20.70 15.21 -6.97
CA VAL A 190 -21.51 16.34 -6.48
C VAL A 190 -21.57 16.45 -4.97
N GLY A 191 -21.18 15.41 -4.22
CA GLY A 191 -21.24 15.41 -2.77
C GLY A 191 -20.55 14.20 -2.15
N ILE A 192 -20.19 14.33 -0.87
CA ILE A 192 -19.76 13.20 -0.04
C ILE A 192 -21.02 12.61 0.59
N ASP A 193 -21.22 11.31 0.43
CA ASP A 193 -22.34 10.61 1.07
C ASP A 193 -21.90 9.99 2.41
N THR A 194 -20.79 9.26 2.40
CA THR A 194 -20.30 8.53 3.57
C THR A 194 -18.77 8.51 3.61
N ILE A 195 -18.20 8.78 4.79
CA ILE A 195 -16.79 8.49 5.10
C ILE A 195 -16.76 7.48 6.24
N LEU A 196 -16.15 6.32 6.00
CA LEU A 196 -15.88 5.30 7.00
C LEU A 196 -14.38 5.25 7.26
N ILE A 197 -14.00 5.28 8.55
CA ILE A 197 -12.63 5.09 8.99
C ILE A 197 -12.63 4.03 10.09
N SER A 198 -11.80 2.99 9.91
CA SER A 198 -11.49 2.01 10.95
C SER A 198 -10.00 2.07 11.21
N THR A 199 -9.57 2.25 12.46
CA THR A 199 -8.15 2.39 12.78
C THR A 199 -7.83 1.64 14.05
N GLN A 200 -6.68 0.97 14.06
CA GLN A 200 -6.15 0.33 15.23
C GLN A 200 -5.67 1.39 16.22
N HIS A 201 -5.96 1.19 17.51
CA HIS A 201 -5.59 2.14 18.57
C HIS A 201 -5.22 1.40 19.85
N ALA A 202 -4.58 2.12 20.78
CA ALA A 202 -4.31 1.62 22.12
C ALA A 202 -5.62 1.36 22.89
N ALA A 203 -5.54 0.46 23.88
CA ALA A 203 -6.69 0.13 24.73
C ALA A 203 -7.13 1.29 25.64
N THR A 204 -6.29 2.31 25.82
CA THR A 204 -6.55 3.51 26.62
C THR A 204 -6.02 4.75 25.90
N ILE A 205 -6.61 5.91 26.21
CA ILE A 205 -6.13 7.22 25.72
C ILE A 205 -5.97 8.16 26.92
N GLY A 206 -4.74 8.32 27.40
CA GLY A 206 -4.48 9.04 28.65
C GLY A 206 -5.13 8.33 29.83
N GLU A 207 -6.01 9.03 30.55
CA GLU A 207 -6.79 8.47 31.65
C GLU A 207 -8.10 7.80 31.20
N ILE A 208 -8.46 7.88 29.91
CA ILE A 208 -9.70 7.32 29.36
C ILE A 208 -9.53 5.82 29.15
N THR A 209 -10.34 5.03 29.85
CA THR A 209 -10.36 3.56 29.77
C THR A 209 -11.68 3.00 29.22
N GLU A 210 -12.76 3.77 29.27
CA GLU A 210 -14.08 3.34 28.81
C GLU A 210 -14.18 3.40 27.28
N LEU A 211 -14.60 2.29 26.67
CA LEU A 211 -14.56 2.12 25.21
C LEU A 211 -15.41 3.17 24.47
N SER A 212 -16.58 3.53 24.99
CA SER A 212 -17.46 4.54 24.37
C SER A 212 -16.83 5.93 24.37
N GLU A 213 -16.12 6.30 25.43
CA GLU A 213 -15.41 7.58 25.54
C GLU A 213 -14.18 7.60 24.64
N ILE A 214 -13.45 6.47 24.54
CA ILE A 214 -12.35 6.27 23.60
C ILE A 214 -12.86 6.48 22.16
N GLN A 215 -13.95 5.82 21.78
CA GLN A 215 -14.54 5.95 20.44
C GLN A 215 -15.00 7.38 20.14
N ALA A 216 -15.63 8.06 21.11
CA ALA A 216 -16.04 9.45 20.96
C ALA A 216 -14.83 10.37 20.72
N LYS A 217 -13.77 10.20 21.53
CA LYS A 217 -12.52 10.95 21.37
C LYS A 217 -11.86 10.68 20.02
N ILE A 218 -11.75 9.42 19.61
CA ILE A 218 -11.19 9.04 18.31
C ILE A 218 -12.00 9.69 17.19
N LYS A 219 -13.33 9.65 17.25
CA LYS A 219 -14.18 10.28 16.23
C LYS A 219 -13.90 11.78 16.10
N GLU A 220 -13.83 12.50 17.21
CA GLU A 220 -13.52 13.94 17.22
C GLU A 220 -12.12 14.22 16.65
N ASP A 221 -11.10 13.49 17.13
CA ASP A 221 -9.72 13.65 16.70
C ASP A 221 -9.54 13.31 15.21
N LEU A 222 -10.17 12.24 14.72
CA LEU A 222 -10.13 11.86 13.30
C LEU A 222 -10.81 12.91 12.44
N TRP A 223 -11.94 13.49 12.88
CA TRP A 223 -12.58 14.56 12.13
C TRP A 223 -11.62 15.75 11.95
N LYS A 224 -11.07 16.23 13.06
CA LYS A 224 -10.22 17.43 13.10
C LYS A 224 -8.85 17.25 12.43
N TYR A 225 -8.19 16.11 12.67
CA TYR A 225 -6.80 15.91 12.26
C TYR A 225 -6.63 15.03 11.03
N VAL A 226 -7.68 14.33 10.60
CA VAL A 226 -7.64 13.45 9.42
C VAL A 226 -8.62 13.89 8.35
N VAL A 227 -9.90 14.08 8.66
CA VAL A 227 -10.93 14.42 7.67
C VAL A 227 -10.77 15.85 7.18
N GLU A 228 -10.84 16.85 8.04
CA GLU A 228 -10.77 18.27 7.62
C GLU A 228 -9.53 18.60 6.77
N PRO A 229 -8.30 18.15 7.13
CA PRO A 229 -7.10 18.51 6.38
C PRO A 229 -7.05 17.94 4.95
N ILE A 230 -7.58 16.74 4.71
CA ILE A 230 -7.46 16.09 3.39
C ILE A 230 -8.33 16.74 2.31
N PHE A 231 -9.32 17.53 2.73
CA PHE A 231 -10.20 18.26 1.84
C PHE A 231 -9.68 19.67 1.53
N ALA A 232 -8.55 20.14 2.07
CA ALA A 232 -8.12 21.55 1.96
C ALA A 232 -8.13 22.09 0.51
N ASP A 233 -7.72 21.27 -0.46
CA ASP A 233 -7.61 21.55 -1.90
C ASP A 233 -8.76 20.97 -2.75
N ILE A 234 -9.77 20.36 -2.14
CA ILE A 234 -10.93 19.75 -2.82
C ILE A 234 -12.15 20.67 -2.70
N GLU A 235 -12.86 20.90 -3.80
CA GLU A 235 -14.06 21.76 -3.82
C GLU A 235 -15.24 21.15 -3.06
N ILE A 236 -15.47 19.84 -3.25
CA ILE A 236 -16.55 19.09 -2.59
C ILE A 236 -16.12 18.76 -1.15
N LYS A 237 -16.80 19.35 -0.17
CA LYS A 237 -16.52 19.15 1.25
C LYS A 237 -17.53 18.19 1.90
N PRO A 238 -17.13 17.43 2.94
CA PRO A 238 -18.08 16.74 3.79
C PRO A 238 -18.85 17.75 4.65
N ASP A 239 -20.11 17.44 4.96
CA ASP A 239 -20.88 18.11 6.01
C ASP A 239 -20.60 17.47 7.38
N ALA A 240 -20.66 18.29 8.44
CA ALA A 240 -20.37 17.88 9.82
C ALA A 240 -21.59 17.28 10.52
#